data_AF-A0A8X6QFF9-F1
#
_entry.id   AF-A0A8X6QFF9-F1
#
_cell.length_a   1.000
_cell.length_b   1.000
_cell.length_c   1.000
_cell.angle_alpha   90.00
_cell.angle_beta   90.00
_cell.angle_gamma   90.00
#
_symmetry.space_group_name_H-M   'P 1'
#
loop_
_entity.id
_entity.type
_entity.pdbx_description
1 polymer ?
#
loop_
_entity_poly.entity_id
_entity_poly.type
_entity_poly.pdbx_seq_one_letter_code
_entity_poly.pdbx_strand_id
1 'polypeptide(L)'
;MQEIGFEESEEEVIFTNEIKEILGMWERVSQFVEMKHPEKVATGRASDLLNDTCLTHFRNILRGRKKQTSMDMFFSKRPIGESEKNCSEKGKDQ
;
A
#
# COMPACT_ATOMS: atom_id res chain seq x y z
N MET A 1 -28.62 -0.38 -10.38
CA MET A 1 -27.18 -0.19 -10.15
C MET A 1 -26.63 -1.52 -9.68
N GLN A 2 -25.47 -1.97 -10.15
CA GLN A 2 -24.81 -3.13 -9.56
C GLN A 2 -24.07 -2.66 -8.31
N GLU A 3 -24.43 -3.24 -7.17
CA GLU A 3 -23.74 -3.00 -5.91
C GLU A 3 -22.33 -3.61 -6.03
N ILE A 4 -21.31 -2.75 -5.97
CA ILE A 4 -19.94 -3.21 -5.82
C ILE A 4 -19.81 -3.62 -4.37
N GLY A 5 -19.99 -4.92 -4.12
CA GLY A 5 -19.61 -5.55 -2.85
C GLY A 5 -18.11 -5.38 -2.68
N PHE A 6 -17.72 -4.34 -1.94
CA PHE A 6 -16.39 -4.27 -1.35
C PHE A 6 -16.37 -5.34 -0.26
N GLU A 7 -15.87 -6.53 -0.61
CA GLU A 7 -15.50 -7.53 0.39
C GLU A 7 -14.36 -6.95 1.23
N GLU A 8 -14.75 -6.20 2.26
CA GLU A 8 -13.92 -5.81 3.38
C GLU A 8 -13.61 -7.08 4.17
N SER A 9 -12.75 -7.92 3.59
CA SER A 9 -12.07 -8.98 4.31
C SER A 9 -11.50 -8.35 5.56
N GLU A 10 -11.80 -8.92 6.72
CA GLU A 10 -11.27 -8.51 8.01
C GLU A 10 -9.74 -8.74 7.99
N GLU A 11 -8.99 -7.78 7.42
CA GLU A 11 -7.54 -7.85 7.33
C GLU A 11 -6.99 -7.86 8.75
N GLU A 12 -6.45 -9.00 9.18
CA GLU A 12 -5.45 -9.03 10.26
C GLU A 12 -4.45 -7.91 9.97
N VAL A 13 -4.24 -7.01 10.93
CA VAL A 13 -3.51 -5.76 10.69
C VAL A 13 -2.01 -6.05 10.62
N ILE A 14 -1.55 -6.64 9.50
CA ILE A 14 -0.14 -6.99 9.28
C ILE A 14 0.66 -5.69 9.25
N PHE A 15 1.56 -5.46 10.20
CA PHE A 15 2.27 -4.19 10.30
C PHE A 15 3.35 -4.04 9.21
N THR A 16 3.63 -2.78 8.84
CA THR A 16 4.57 -2.48 7.73
C THR A 16 6.00 -2.93 8.00
N ASN A 17 6.41 -3.07 9.26
CA ASN A 17 7.69 -3.66 9.67
C ASN A 17 7.70 -5.18 9.44
N GLU A 18 6.65 -5.90 9.82
CA GLU A 18 6.55 -7.36 9.63
C GLU A 18 6.62 -7.73 8.15
N ILE A 19 5.91 -6.98 7.28
CA ILE A 19 5.96 -7.18 5.84
C ILE A 19 7.38 -6.94 5.28
N LYS A 20 8.11 -5.94 5.79
CA LYS A 20 9.51 -5.70 5.38
C LYS A 20 10.44 -6.79 5.89
N GLU A 21 10.20 -7.31 7.09
CA GLU A 21 10.99 -8.37 7.70
C GLU A 21 10.85 -9.67 6.92
N ILE A 22 9.64 -10.13 6.62
CA ILE A 22 9.43 -11.37 5.86
C ILE A 22 10.00 -11.29 4.43
N LEU A 23 9.88 -10.14 3.77
CA LEU A 23 10.50 -9.90 2.46
C LEU A 23 12.04 -9.97 2.53
N GLY A 24 12.65 -9.40 3.58
CA GLY A 24 14.10 -9.48 3.80
C GLY A 24 14.59 -10.86 4.26
N MET A 25 13.77 -11.62 5.00
CA MET A 25 14.06 -13.02 5.33
C MET A 25 14.04 -13.89 4.07
N TRP A 26 13.05 -13.72 3.21
CA TRP A 26 12.96 -14.44 1.94
C TRP A 26 14.19 -14.20 1.05
N GLU A 27 14.66 -12.96 0.93
CA GLU A 27 15.84 -12.63 0.13
C GLU A 27 17.07 -13.48 0.54
N ARG A 28 17.31 -13.61 1.85
CA ARG A 28 18.40 -14.47 2.37
C ARG A 28 18.18 -15.95 2.07
N VAL A 29 16.94 -16.45 2.20
CA VAL A 29 16.59 -17.85 1.91
C VAL A 29 16.79 -18.14 0.42
N SER A 30 16.31 -17.28 -0.46
CA SER A 30 16.43 -17.43 -1.92
C SER A 30 17.89 -17.46 -2.34
N GLN A 31 18.72 -16.53 -1.86
CA GLN A 31 20.17 -16.50 -2.15
C GLN A 31 20.87 -17.77 -1.63
N PHE A 32 20.54 -18.22 -0.42
CA PHE A 32 21.13 -19.44 0.15
C PHE A 32 20.78 -20.69 -0.67
N VAL A 33 19.51 -20.85 -1.06
CA VAL A 33 19.04 -21.96 -1.91
C VAL A 33 19.69 -21.89 -3.28
N GLU A 34 19.70 -20.73 -3.93
CA GLU A 34 20.33 -20.51 -5.24
C GLU A 34 21.82 -20.86 -5.23
N MET A 35 22.56 -20.53 -4.17
CA MET A 35 23.98 -20.89 -4.05
C MET A 35 24.17 -22.37 -3.68
N LYS A 36 23.47 -22.89 -2.68
CA LYS A 36 23.83 -24.15 -1.99
C LYS A 36 23.05 -25.37 -2.43
N HIS A 37 21.84 -25.24 -2.98
CA HIS A 37 21.02 -26.39 -3.31
C HIS A 37 21.53 -27.10 -4.58
N PRO A 38 21.65 -28.44 -4.64
CA PRO A 38 22.21 -29.13 -5.79
C PRO A 38 21.26 -29.15 -6.99
N GLU A 39 19.97 -29.38 -6.75
CA GLU A 39 18.91 -29.31 -7.78
C GLU A 39 18.49 -27.84 -7.95
N LYS A 40 18.76 -27.23 -9.11
CA LYS A 40 18.51 -25.80 -9.35
C LYS A 40 17.16 -25.49 -9.98
N VAL A 41 16.65 -26.38 -10.83
CA VAL A 41 15.46 -26.12 -11.67
C VAL A 41 14.19 -26.25 -10.84
N ALA A 42 14.09 -27.30 -10.02
CA ALA A 42 12.92 -27.49 -9.16
C ALA A 42 12.84 -26.40 -8.07
N THR A 43 13.97 -26.02 -7.46
CA THR A 43 13.99 -24.94 -6.47
C THR A 43 13.78 -23.56 -7.07
N GLY A 44 14.31 -23.29 -8.27
CA GLY A 44 14.03 -22.04 -8.99
C GLY A 44 12.53 -21.85 -9.18
N ARG A 45 11.85 -22.86 -9.76
CA ARG A 45 10.40 -22.85 -9.94
C ARG A 45 9.61 -22.67 -8.64
N ALA A 46 10.07 -23.25 -7.53
CA ALA A 46 9.44 -23.06 -6.22
C ALA A 46 9.62 -21.62 -5.70
N SER A 47 10.82 -21.04 -5.87
CA SER A 47 11.12 -19.65 -5.53
C SER A 47 10.36 -18.64 -6.39
N ASP A 48 10.19 -18.92 -7.68
CA ASP A 48 9.40 -18.11 -8.62
C ASP A 48 7.93 -18.12 -8.20
N LEU A 49 7.36 -19.32 -7.96
CA LEU A 49 5.98 -19.48 -7.51
C LEU A 49 5.70 -18.73 -6.19
N LEU A 50 6.62 -18.78 -5.22
CA LEU A 50 6.51 -18.05 -3.95
C LEU A 50 6.62 -16.53 -4.15
N ASN A 51 7.46 -16.06 -5.09
CA ASN A 51 7.54 -14.66 -5.46
C ASN A 51 6.23 -14.13 -6.08
N ASP A 52 5.68 -14.88 -7.03
CA ASP A 52 4.51 -14.46 -7.81
C ASP A 52 3.21 -14.51 -7.00
N THR A 53 3.07 -15.49 -6.10
CA THR A 53 1.87 -15.65 -5.26
C THR A 53 1.97 -14.86 -3.96
N CYS A 54 2.85 -15.27 -3.05
CA CYS A 54 2.90 -14.79 -1.67
C CYS A 54 3.55 -13.39 -1.57
N LEU A 55 4.76 -13.24 -2.12
CA LEU A 55 5.53 -12.00 -1.89
C LEU A 55 5.00 -10.83 -2.71
N THR A 56 4.37 -11.10 -3.85
CA THR A 56 3.69 -10.07 -4.64
C THR A 56 2.47 -9.50 -3.91
N HIS A 57 1.70 -10.31 -3.18
CA HIS A 57 0.64 -9.81 -2.29
C HIS A 57 1.20 -8.83 -1.22
N PHE A 58 2.27 -9.23 -0.52
CA PHE A 58 2.95 -8.37 0.46
C PHE A 58 3.54 -7.08 -0.13
N ARG A 59 4.17 -7.15 -1.30
CA ARG A 59 4.65 -5.96 -2.04
C ARG A 59 3.49 -5.05 -2.46
N ASN A 60 2.33 -5.62 -2.79
CA ASN A 60 1.12 -4.87 -3.15
C ASN A 60 0.56 -4.10 -1.93
N ILE A 61 0.53 -4.69 -0.74
CA ILE A 61 0.14 -4.00 0.50
C ILE A 61 1.06 -2.80 0.76
N LEU A 62 2.38 -2.98 0.71
CA LEU A 62 3.35 -1.88 0.88
C LEU A 62 3.14 -0.76 -0.15
N ARG A 63 2.85 -1.13 -1.40
CA ARG A 63 2.55 -0.18 -2.50
C ARG A 63 1.24 0.56 -2.27
N GLY A 64 0.21 -0.11 -1.74
CA GLY A 64 -1.06 0.49 -1.33
C GLY A 64 -0.87 1.53 -0.22
N ARG A 65 -0.18 1.15 0.86
CA ARG A 65 0.13 2.05 1.99
C ARG A 65 0.92 3.28 1.55
N LYS A 66 1.94 3.11 0.69
CA LYS A 66 2.70 4.25 0.12
C LYS A 66 1.82 5.20 -0.69
N LYS A 67 0.83 4.69 -1.45
CA LYS A 67 -0.14 5.53 -2.16
C LYS A 67 -1.02 6.30 -1.17
N GLN A 68 -1.55 5.64 -0.14
CA GLN A 68 -2.39 6.28 0.88
C GLN A 68 -1.66 7.46 1.54
N THR A 69 -0.47 7.22 2.13
CA THR A 69 0.33 8.29 2.76
C THR A 69 0.67 9.43 1.79
N SER A 70 0.85 9.14 0.50
CA SER A 70 1.09 10.16 -0.53
C SER A 70 -0.15 11.00 -0.83
N MET A 71 -1.35 10.40 -0.83
CA MET A 71 -2.61 11.12 -1.00
C MET A 71 -2.94 11.96 0.24
N ASP A 72 -2.76 11.39 1.43
CA ASP A 72 -2.97 12.10 2.71
C ASP A 72 -2.10 13.36 2.78
N MET A 73 -0.81 13.24 2.43
CA MET A 73 0.11 14.38 2.37
C MET A 73 -0.28 15.40 1.29
N PHE A 74 -0.83 14.97 0.16
CA PHE A 74 -1.27 15.87 -0.91
C PHE A 74 -2.51 16.67 -0.49
N PHE A 75 -3.51 16.02 0.11
CA PHE A 75 -4.73 16.70 0.57
C PHE A 75 -4.51 17.54 1.82
N SER A 76 -3.60 17.14 2.72
CA SER A 76 -3.20 17.94 3.89
C SER A 76 -2.43 19.23 3.54
N LYS A 77 -2.04 19.41 2.26
CA LYS A 77 -1.38 20.63 1.76
C LYS A 77 -2.34 21.67 1.20
N ARG A 78 -3.66 21.45 1.24
CA ARG A 78 -4.61 22.54 0.93
C ARG A 78 -4.49 23.61 2.03
N PRO A 79 -4.32 24.90 1.68
CA PRO A 79 -4.40 25.96 2.67
C PRO A 79 -5.80 25.96 3.27
N ILE A 80 -5.88 26.05 4.60
CA ILE A 80 -7.14 26.28 5.30
C ILE A 80 -7.66 27.65 4.85
N GLY A 81 -8.93 27.73 4.45
CA GLY A 81 -9.41 28.87 3.67
C GLY A 81 -9.54 30.16 4.49
N GLU A 82 -8.91 31.24 4.02
CA GLU A 82 -9.43 32.59 4.28
C GLU A 82 -10.55 32.89 3.29
N SER A 83 -11.78 32.48 3.60
CA SER A 83 -12.94 32.78 2.77
C SER A 83 -14.25 33.02 3.55
N GLU A 84 -14.18 33.71 4.69
CA GLU A 84 -15.36 34.29 5.36
C GLU A 84 -15.10 35.72 5.86
N LYS A 85 -15.09 36.67 4.91
CA LYS A 85 -15.38 38.10 5.16
C LYS A 85 -16.20 38.66 4.01
N ASN A 86 -17.51 38.40 4.03
CA ASN A 86 -18.45 39.06 3.13
C ASN A 86 -19.54 39.77 3.94
N CYS A 87 -19.40 41.08 4.13
CA CYS A 87 -20.52 41.95 4.55
C CYS A 87 -20.27 43.44 4.21
N SER A 88 -20.23 43.73 2.92
CA SER A 88 -20.37 45.07 2.31
C SER A 88 -20.54 44.81 0.79
N GLU A 89 -21.72 44.89 0.17
CA GLU A 89 -22.51 46.09 -0.15
C GLU A 89 -23.86 45.59 -0.76
N LYS A 90 -25.02 46.30 -0.83
CA LYS A 90 -25.43 47.69 -0.52
C LYS A 90 -26.80 47.68 0.19
N GLY A 91 -27.25 48.83 0.71
CA GLY A 91 -28.60 49.00 1.27
C GLY A 91 -29.62 49.59 0.30
N LYS A 92 -30.90 49.63 0.73
CA LYS A 92 -31.89 50.66 0.42
C LYS A 92 -33.19 50.48 1.24
N ASP A 93 -33.94 51.58 1.28
CA ASP A 93 -35.37 51.73 1.59
C ASP A 93 -35.86 51.86 3.05
N GLN A 94 -36.51 53.02 3.24
CA GLN A 94 -37.40 53.52 4.31
C GLN A 94 -36.79 54.16 5.57
#